data_AF-A0A7V5IFF6-F1
#
_entry.id   AF-A0A7V5IFF6-F1
#
_cell.length_a   1.000
_cell.length_b   1.000
_cell.length_c   1.000
_cell.angle_alpha   90.00
_cell.angle_beta   90.00
_cell.angle_gamma   90.00
#
_symmetry.space_group_name_H-M   'P 1'
#
loop_
_entity.id
_entity.type
_entity.pdbx_description
1 polymer ?
#
loop_
_entity_poly.entity_id
_entity_poly.type
_entity_poly.pdbx_seq_one_letter_code
_entity_poly.pdbx_strand_id
1 'polypeptide(L)' 'VEKELKRLGWSRSDFARKMKISRQLCHYYFTRPIKSFKIVERMAKALDVDPIDLLK' A
#
# COMPACT_ATOMS: atom_id res chain seq x y z
N VAL A 1 -2.09 -4.56 4.11
CA VAL A 1 -1.95 -4.05 2.70
C VAL A 1 -2.26 -5.09 1.63
N GLU A 2 -1.56 -6.24 1.55
CA GLU A 2 -1.85 -7.23 0.50
C GLU A 2 -3.26 -7.77 0.56
N LYS A 3 -3.79 -7.97 1.77
CA LYS A 3 -5.18 -8.32 2.01
C LYS A 3 -6.14 -7.30 1.37
N GLU A 4 -5.89 -6.01 1.57
CA GLU A 4 -6.69 -4.93 0.99
C GLU A 4 -6.53 -4.84 -0.53
N LEU A 5 -5.32 -5.02 -1.07
CA LEU A 5 -5.16 -5.12 -2.52
C LEU A 5 -5.95 -6.27 -3.11
N LYS A 6 -5.96 -7.44 -2.45
CA LYS A 6 -6.75 -8.60 -2.87
C LYS A 6 -8.26 -8.30 -2.79
N ARG A 7 -8.73 -7.62 -1.74
CA ARG A 7 -10.14 -7.19 -1.60
C ARG A 7 -10.56 -6.23 -2.70
N LEU A 8 -9.67 -5.32 -3.11
CA LEU A 8 -9.89 -4.35 -4.19
C LEU A 8 -9.69 -4.94 -5.60
N GLY A 9 -9.23 -6.19 -5.71
CA GLY A 9 -8.88 -6.79 -7.00
C GLY A 9 -7.67 -6.14 -7.68
N TRP A 10 -6.78 -5.49 -6.91
CA TRP A 10 -5.62 -4.77 -7.44
C TRP A 10 -4.37 -5.64 -7.37
N SER A 11 -3.55 -5.57 -8.44
CA SER A 11 -2.19 -6.09 -8.40
C SER A 11 -1.25 -5.10 -7.70
N ARG A 12 -0.05 -5.56 -7.31
CA ARG A 12 1.01 -4.66 -6.82
C ARG A 12 1.41 -3.60 -7.88
N SER A 13 1.25 -3.91 -9.16
CA SER A 13 1.49 -2.96 -10.26
C SER A 13 0.43 -1.86 -10.29
N ASP A 14 -0.84 -2.19 -10.04
CA ASP A 14 -1.94 -1.22 -9.97
C ASP A 14 -1.75 -0.29 -8.78
N PHE A 15 -1.36 -0.85 -7.63
CA PHE A 15 -0.98 -0.09 -6.46
C PHE A 15 0.17 0.89 -6.74
N ALA A 16 1.25 0.42 -7.39
CA ALA A 16 2.38 1.29 -7.74
C ALA A 16 1.97 2.43 -8.67
N ARG A 17 1.10 2.14 -9.65
CA ARG A 17 0.55 3.13 -10.59
C ARG A 17 -0.34 4.16 -9.88
N LYS A 18 -1.24 3.70 -9.00
CA LYS A 18 -2.13 4.57 -8.21
C LYS A 18 -1.33 5.49 -7.29
N MET A 19 -0.29 4.95 -6.65
CA MET A 19 0.59 5.69 -5.73
C MET A 19 1.61 6.60 -6.43
N LYS A 20 1.76 6.46 -7.76
CA LYS A 20 2.81 7.11 -8.56
C LYS A 20 4.21 6.85 -7.99
N ILE A 21 4.51 5.60 -7.67
CA ILE A 21 5.80 5.16 -7.13
C ILE A 21 6.50 4.18 -8.05
N SER A 22 7.83 4.07 -7.93
CA SER A 22 8.61 3.09 -8.67
C SER A 22 8.31 1.66 -8.21
N ARG A 23 8.60 0.67 -9.07
CA ARG A 23 8.51 -0.75 -8.71
C ARG A 23 9.41 -1.12 -7.52
N GLN A 24 10.59 -0.51 -7.42
CA GLN A 24 11.50 -0.72 -6.28
C GLN A 24 10.89 -0.20 -4.98
N LEU A 25 10.30 1.01 -4.99
CA LEU A 25 9.67 1.57 -3.80
C LEU A 25 8.40 0.79 -3.41
N CYS A 26 7.63 0.36 -4.41
CA CYS A 26 6.52 -0.56 -4.20
C CYS A 26 6.99 -1.84 -3.51
N HIS A 27 8.03 -2.50 -4.04
CA HIS A 27 8.60 -3.70 -3.44
C HIS A 27 9.06 -3.46 -2.00
N TYR A 28 9.74 -2.34 -1.73
CA TYR A 28 10.15 -1.93 -0.39
C TYR A 28 8.95 -1.84 0.58
N TYR A 29 7.81 -1.30 0.14
CA TYR A 29 6.58 -1.25 0.94
C TYR A 29 5.96 -2.63 1.21
N PHE A 30 6.30 -3.68 0.46
CA PHE A 30 5.78 -5.03 0.71
C PHE A 30 6.76 -5.92 1.47
N THR A 31 8.06 -5.63 1.44
CA THR A 31 9.09 -6.49 2.06
C THR A 31 9.56 -6.03 3.43
N ARG A 32 9.36 -4.76 3.78
CA ARG A 32 9.80 -4.24 5.09
C ARG A 32 8.65 -4.24 6.11
N PRO A 33 8.86 -4.81 7.32
CA PRO A 33 7.82 -4.88 8.36
C PRO A 33 7.53 -3.52 9.01
N ILE A 34 8.50 -2.59 9.01
CA ILE A 34 8.34 -1.28 9.62
C ILE A 34 7.95 -0.26 8.55
N LYS A 35 6.69 0.18 8.58
CA LYS A 35 6.22 1.33 7.81
C LYS A 35 6.08 2.50 8.77
N SER A 36 6.71 3.62 8.46
CA SER A 36 6.39 4.88 9.15
C SER A 36 4.89 5.12 9.03
N PHE A 37 4.25 5.61 10.10
CA PHE A 37 2.82 5.94 10.11
C PHE A 37 2.42 6.82 8.92
N LYS A 38 3.28 7.78 8.54
CA LYS A 38 3.10 8.64 7.35
C LYS A 38 2.98 7.86 6.04
N ILE A 39 3.71 6.75 5.89
CA ILE A 39 3.63 5.89 4.71
C ILE A 39 2.28 5.16 4.70
N VAL A 40 1.85 4.67 5.86
CA VAL A 40 0.56 3.98 6.01
C VAL A 40 -0.60 4.93 5.69
N GLU A 41 -0.60 6.15 6.22
CA GLU A 41 -1.61 7.18 5.89
C GLU A 41 -1.65 7.50 4.40
N ARG A 42 -0.48 7.66 3.76
CA ARG A 42 -0.41 7.93 2.32
C ARG A 42 -0.99 6.76 1.50
N MET A 43 -0.70 5.53 1.91
CA MET A 43 -1.24 4.32 1.27
C MET A 43 -2.75 4.21 1.45
N ALA A 44 -3.23 4.47 2.66
CA ALA A 44 -4.65 4.44 3.01
C ALA A 44 -5.44 5.45 2.17
N LYS A 45 -4.94 6.67 2.06
CA LYS A 45 -5.53 7.73 1.22
C LYS A 45 -5.55 7.36 -0.27
N ALA A 46 -4.54 6.68 -0.77
CA ALA A 46 -4.50 6.27 -2.18
C ALA A 46 -5.43 5.10 -2.50
N LEU A 47 -5.69 4.25 -1.50
CA LEU A 47 -6.56 3.09 -1.57
C LEU A 47 -8.00 3.39 -1.16
N ASP A 48 -8.26 4.58 -0.62
CA ASP A 48 -9.54 4.98 -0.05
C ASP A 48 -10.04 4.01 1.03
N VAL A 49 -9.13 3.66 1.95
CA VAL A 49 -9.37 2.77 3.09
C VAL A 49 -8.89 3.41 4.39
N ASP A 50 -9.30 2.85 5.53
CA ASP A 50 -8.80 3.28 6.84
C ASP A 50 -7.33 2.84 7.03
N PRO A 51 -6.41 3.71 7.51
CA PRO A 51 -5.05 3.34 7.85
C PRO A 51 -4.92 2.11 8.77
N ILE A 52 -5.88 1.91 9.67
CA ILE A 52 -5.94 0.77 10.59
C ILE A 52 -6.05 -0.55 9.82
N ASP A 53 -6.75 -0.57 8.69
CA ASP A 53 -6.92 -1.77 7.87
C ASP A 53 -5.64 -2.16 7.10
N LEU A 54 -4.66 -1.25 7.03
CA LEU A 54 -3.35 -1.52 6.46
C LEU A 54 -2.32 -2.04 7.49
N LEU A 55 -2.60 -1.86 8.78
CA LEU A 55 -1.76 -2.29 9.91
C LEU A 55 -2.10 -3.70 10.42
N LYS A 56 -3.29 -4.21 10.08
CA LYS A 56 -3.74 -5.58 10.35
C LYS A 56 -3.20 -6.57 9.30
#